data_AF-A0A2H0L516-F1
#
_entry.id   AF-A0A2H0L516-F1
#
_cell.length_a   1.000
_cell.length_b   1.000
_cell.length_c   1.000
_cell.angle_alpha   90.00
_cell.angle_beta   90.00
_cell.angle_gamma   90.00
#
_symmetry.space_group_name_H-M   'P 1'
#
loop_
_entity.id
_entity.type
_entity.pdbx_description
1 polymer ?
#
loop_
_entity_poly.entity_id
_entity_poly.type
_entity_poly.pdbx_seq_one_letter_code
_entity_poly.pdbx_strand_id
1 'polypeptide(L)'
;VTEIEELYPQFPGLNLSLEIIEGLEKHQTPFDQINQEFIGASLEAQIVNIADEIAYLNHDIDDGLRLKILKPAHLQDLEIWQEAVALSKELYQVTDIYSPYRFRIISSLMKLMIRDLIKNTAQIIDVQKFDSIESIYQHKNEQLVSFSAPMRAKVNQLRKSLYQNFYLSPIIQEPAQQGQQIIKELFAYYLAKTDQTPPQIRDYIAGMTDSFAAGCLMQTNPL
;
A
#
# COMPACT_ATOMS: atom_id res chain seq x y z
N VAL A 1 -11.97 -6.62 -11.61
CA VAL A 1 -13.27 -6.07 -11.16
C VAL A 1 -14.26 -5.83 -12.28
N THR A 2 -13.81 -5.48 -13.49
CA THR A 2 -14.66 -5.25 -14.67
C THR A 2 -14.96 -6.51 -15.48
N GLU A 3 -14.07 -7.51 -15.48
CA GLU A 3 -14.19 -8.68 -16.38
C GLU A 3 -14.24 -10.03 -15.65
N ILE A 4 -13.38 -10.26 -14.66
CA ILE A 4 -13.13 -11.60 -14.09
C ILE A 4 -14.26 -12.13 -13.21
N GLU A 5 -14.94 -11.24 -12.46
CA GLU A 5 -15.98 -11.65 -11.52
C GLU A 5 -17.30 -11.93 -12.26
N GLU A 6 -17.85 -13.14 -12.16
CA GLU A 6 -19.10 -13.53 -12.81
C GLU A 6 -20.25 -13.66 -11.80
N LEU A 7 -20.67 -12.54 -11.20
CA LEU A 7 -21.79 -12.50 -10.24
C LEU A 7 -23.15 -12.24 -10.89
N TYR A 8 -23.17 -11.66 -12.10
CA TYR A 8 -24.39 -11.27 -12.78
C TYR A 8 -24.46 -11.89 -14.18
N PRO A 9 -25.59 -12.49 -14.57
CA PRO A 9 -25.70 -13.16 -15.87
C PRO A 9 -25.81 -12.21 -17.07
N GLN A 10 -26.06 -10.91 -16.85
CA GLN A 10 -26.29 -9.94 -17.94
C GLN A 10 -25.02 -9.22 -18.40
N PHE A 11 -23.99 -9.17 -17.56
CA PHE A 11 -22.74 -8.46 -17.85
C PHE A 11 -21.60 -9.05 -17.02
N PRO A 12 -20.35 -9.01 -17.54
CA PRO A 12 -19.18 -9.41 -16.77
C PRO A 12 -18.84 -8.39 -15.67
N GLY A 13 -18.11 -8.83 -14.65
CA GLY A 13 -17.64 -8.00 -13.57
C GLY A 13 -18.72 -7.53 -12.60
N LEU A 14 -18.41 -6.44 -11.91
CA LEU A 14 -19.23 -5.92 -10.82
C LEU A 14 -20.08 -4.70 -11.19
N ASN A 15 -20.00 -4.21 -12.45
CA ASN A 15 -20.69 -2.99 -12.91
C ASN A 15 -20.56 -1.82 -11.92
N LEU A 16 -19.32 -1.57 -11.49
CA LEU A 16 -19.01 -0.49 -10.55
C LEU A 16 -19.19 0.88 -11.23
N SER A 17 -19.43 1.91 -10.43
CA SER A 17 -19.45 3.28 -10.95
C SER A 17 -18.06 3.69 -11.43
N LEU A 18 -18.01 4.65 -12.36
CA LEU A 18 -16.76 5.13 -12.94
C LEU A 18 -15.81 5.69 -11.88
N GLU A 19 -16.35 6.38 -10.87
CA GLU A 19 -15.57 6.97 -9.77
C GLU A 19 -14.85 5.90 -8.93
N ILE A 20 -15.48 4.73 -8.76
CA ILE A 20 -14.87 3.61 -8.02
C ILE A 20 -13.79 2.95 -8.87
N ILE A 21 -14.03 2.75 -10.17
CA ILE A 21 -13.04 2.18 -11.09
C ILE A 21 -11.80 3.09 -11.13
N GLU A 22 -12.00 4.39 -11.28
CA GLU A 22 -10.93 5.39 -11.28
C GLU A 22 -10.15 5.38 -9.95
N GLY A 23 -10.85 5.28 -8.81
CA GLY A 23 -10.21 5.18 -7.50
C GLY A 23 -9.39 3.91 -7.27
N LEU A 24 -9.60 2.86 -8.08
CA LEU A 24 -8.81 1.63 -8.05
C LEU A 24 -7.55 1.71 -8.93
N GLU A 25 -7.49 2.61 -9.91
CA GLU A 25 -6.31 2.87 -10.76
C GLU A 25 -5.23 3.66 -9.99
N LYS A 26 -4.82 3.17 -8.81
CA LYS A 26 -3.91 3.86 -7.87
C LYS A 26 -2.47 4.01 -8.37
N HIS A 27 -2.04 3.16 -9.31
CA HIS A 27 -0.69 3.18 -9.86
C HIS A 27 -0.71 2.74 -11.33
N GLN A 28 -0.25 3.63 -12.21
CA GLN A 28 0.06 3.31 -13.59
C GLN A 28 1.39 2.54 -13.62
N THR A 29 1.36 1.26 -13.92
CA THR A 29 2.56 0.52 -14.29
C THR A 29 2.89 0.81 -15.76
N PRO A 30 4.15 0.63 -16.21
CA PRO A 30 4.54 0.84 -17.62
C PRO A 30 3.79 -0.07 -18.62
N PHE A 31 3.06 -1.07 -18.12
CA PHE A 31 2.31 -2.04 -18.91
C PHE A 31 0.83 -1.73 -19.01
N ASP A 32 0.34 -0.72 -18.26
CA ASP A 32 -1.06 -0.34 -18.28
C ASP A 32 -1.34 0.55 -19.50
N GLN A 33 -2.26 0.11 -20.36
CA GLN A 33 -2.79 0.95 -21.42
C GLN A 33 -3.67 2.02 -20.77
N ILE A 34 -3.30 3.28 -20.94
CA ILE A 34 -4.08 4.42 -20.47
C ILE A 34 -5.49 4.30 -21.05
N ASN A 35 -6.49 4.07 -20.20
CA ASN A 35 -7.85 4.40 -20.57
C ASN A 35 -7.91 5.93 -20.72
N GLN A 36 -7.90 6.40 -21.96
CA GLN A 36 -7.91 7.84 -22.32
C GLN A 36 -9.18 8.56 -21.82
N GLU A 37 -10.15 7.84 -21.26
CA GLU A 37 -11.39 8.37 -20.71
C GLU A 37 -11.23 9.00 -19.32
N PHE A 38 -10.16 8.70 -18.57
CA PHE A 38 -10.00 9.22 -17.21
C PHE A 38 -9.21 10.54 -17.19
N ILE A 39 -9.83 11.59 -16.65
CA ILE A 39 -9.34 12.98 -16.69
C ILE A 39 -8.35 13.27 -15.56
N GLY A 40 -8.22 12.41 -14.55
CA GLY A 40 -7.28 12.56 -13.43
C GLY A 40 -7.83 11.79 -12.22
N ALA A 41 -7.04 11.62 -11.15
CA ALA A 41 -7.52 10.96 -9.94
C ALA A 41 -8.32 11.93 -9.06
N SER A 42 -9.54 11.54 -8.67
CA SER A 42 -10.39 12.23 -7.69
C SER A 42 -9.66 12.50 -6.37
N LEU A 43 -10.15 13.48 -5.58
CA LEU A 43 -9.58 13.73 -4.25
C LEU A 43 -9.70 12.50 -3.35
N GLU A 44 -10.81 11.77 -3.45
CA GLU A 44 -11.06 10.52 -2.73
C GLU A 44 -10.04 9.46 -3.11
N ALA A 45 -9.76 9.26 -4.41
CA ALA A 45 -8.72 8.35 -4.87
C ALA A 45 -7.33 8.72 -4.32
N GLN A 46 -6.99 10.01 -4.35
CA GLN A 46 -5.74 10.51 -3.79
C GLN A 46 -5.65 10.33 -2.26
N ILE A 47 -6.76 10.55 -1.53
CA ILE A 47 -6.86 10.31 -0.08
C ILE A 47 -6.65 8.83 0.20
N VAL A 48 -7.33 7.94 -0.51
CA VAL A 48 -7.21 6.49 -0.31
C VAL A 48 -5.78 6.04 -0.56
N ASN A 49 -5.11 6.56 -1.59
CA ASN A 49 -3.71 6.22 -1.88
C ASN A 49 -2.77 6.58 -0.71
N ILE A 50 -2.87 7.80 -0.15
CA ILE A 50 -2.03 8.19 0.99
C ILE A 50 -2.47 7.52 2.29
N ALA A 51 -3.76 7.26 2.48
CA ALA A 51 -4.25 6.53 3.64
C ALA A 51 -3.69 5.10 3.69
N ASP A 52 -3.64 4.44 2.54
CA ASP A 52 -3.02 3.12 2.36
C ASP A 52 -1.52 3.16 2.70
N GLU A 53 -0.81 4.16 2.18
CA GLU A 53 0.59 4.42 2.49
C GLU A 53 0.86 4.63 3.99
N ILE A 54 0.02 5.42 4.67
CA ILE A 54 0.10 5.62 6.13
C ILE A 54 -0.13 4.30 6.86
N ALA A 55 -1.15 3.53 6.46
CA ALA A 55 -1.49 2.27 7.10
C ALA A 55 -0.35 1.27 6.98
N TYR A 56 0.13 1.00 5.75
CA TYR A 56 1.23 0.07 5.51
C TYR A 56 2.48 0.45 6.30
N LEU A 57 2.89 1.72 6.25
CA LEU A 57 4.09 2.18 6.96
C LEU A 57 3.99 1.94 8.48
N ASN A 58 2.84 2.22 9.08
CA ASN A 58 2.64 2.04 10.52
C ASN A 58 2.53 0.56 10.91
N HIS A 59 1.87 -0.26 10.10
CA HIS A 59 1.77 -1.70 10.32
C HIS A 59 3.13 -2.38 10.21
N ASP A 60 3.93 -2.04 9.19
CA ASP A 60 5.28 -2.59 9.01
C ASP A 60 6.21 -2.24 10.17
N ILE A 61 6.05 -1.05 10.77
CA ILE A 61 6.82 -0.70 11.98
C ILE A 61 6.40 -1.59 13.16
N ASP A 62 5.10 -1.75 13.42
CA ASP A 62 4.65 -2.60 14.54
C ASP A 62 5.05 -4.06 14.33
N ASP A 63 4.91 -4.59 13.11
CA ASP A 63 5.33 -5.94 12.76
C ASP A 63 6.83 -6.13 12.84
N GLY A 64 7.61 -5.18 12.29
CA GLY A 64 9.06 -5.19 12.37
C GLY A 64 9.57 -5.21 13.82
N LEU A 65 8.95 -4.41 14.70
CA LEU A 65 9.27 -4.38 16.13
C LEU A 65 8.84 -5.68 16.84
N ARG A 66 7.63 -6.18 16.54
CA ARG A 66 7.08 -7.42 17.12
C ARG A 66 7.94 -8.64 16.78
N LEU A 67 8.40 -8.72 15.53
CA LEU A 67 9.28 -9.77 15.03
C LEU A 67 10.75 -9.57 15.43
N LYS A 68 11.08 -8.46 16.13
CA LYS A 68 12.45 -8.08 16.53
C LYS A 68 13.42 -7.92 15.37
N ILE A 69 12.92 -7.78 14.14
CA ILE A 69 13.71 -7.47 12.95
C ILE A 69 14.14 -6.00 13.02
N LEU A 70 13.16 -5.14 13.28
CA LEU A 70 13.39 -3.73 13.54
C LEU A 70 13.73 -3.56 15.03
N LYS A 71 14.85 -2.91 15.32
CA LYS A 71 15.28 -2.59 16.68
C LYS A 71 14.92 -1.13 16.99
N PRO A 72 14.65 -0.78 18.26
CA PRO A 72 14.37 0.61 18.64
C PRO A 72 15.45 1.59 18.21
N ALA A 73 16.72 1.15 18.22
CA ALA A 73 17.86 1.94 17.78
C ALA A 73 17.76 2.38 16.30
N HIS A 74 17.03 1.66 15.46
CA HIS A 74 16.81 2.02 14.05
C HIS A 74 15.79 3.16 13.88
N LEU A 75 15.02 3.48 14.93
CA LEU A 75 13.94 4.46 14.92
C LEU A 75 14.20 5.65 15.83
N GLN A 76 14.89 5.45 16.97
CA GLN A 76 15.01 6.45 18.04
C GLN A 76 15.60 7.80 17.61
N ASP A 77 16.43 7.79 16.56
CA ASP A 77 17.10 8.99 16.04
C ASP A 77 16.29 9.71 14.96
N LEU A 78 15.16 9.13 14.54
CA LEU A 78 14.27 9.75 13.56
C LEU A 78 13.38 10.79 14.24
N GLU A 79 13.35 12.00 13.68
CA GLU A 79 12.60 13.13 14.24
C GLU A 79 11.10 12.79 14.41
N ILE A 80 10.48 12.19 13.40
CA ILE A 80 9.05 11.79 13.45
C ILE A 80 8.77 10.74 14.52
N TRP A 81 9.75 9.88 14.81
CA TRP A 81 9.62 8.88 15.86
C TRP A 81 9.69 9.54 17.24
N GLN A 82 10.61 10.48 17.43
CA GLN A 82 10.72 11.26 18.66
C GLN A 82 9.43 12.06 18.93
N GLU A 83 8.86 12.68 17.89
CA GLU A 83 7.56 13.36 17.97
C GLU A 83 6.42 12.41 18.34
N ALA A 84 6.40 11.21 17.74
CA ALA A 84 5.39 10.20 18.05
C ALA A 84 5.48 9.71 19.50
N VAL A 85 6.69 9.49 20.02
CA VAL A 85 6.95 9.12 21.42
C VAL A 85 6.51 10.25 22.36
N ALA A 86 6.84 11.51 22.04
CA ALA A 86 6.42 12.66 22.83
C ALA A 86 4.89 12.80 22.88
N LEU A 87 4.22 12.68 21.72
CA LEU A 87 2.76 12.71 21.64
C LEU A 87 2.12 11.52 22.37
N SER A 88 2.72 10.33 22.29
CA SER A 88 2.26 9.15 23.03
C SER A 88 2.40 9.33 24.54
N LYS A 89 3.48 9.96 25.00
CA LYS A 89 3.67 10.32 26.41
C LYS A 89 2.58 11.26 26.90
N GLU A 90 2.28 12.30 26.14
CA GLU A 90 1.25 13.29 26.47
C GLU A 90 -0.14 12.65 26.54
N LEU A 91 -0.51 11.87 25.52
CA LEU A 91 -1.87 11.32 25.40
C LEU A 91 -2.11 10.08 26.26
N TYR A 92 -1.09 9.25 26.45
CA TYR A 92 -1.24 7.89 26.98
C TYR A 92 -0.24 7.54 28.09
N GLN A 93 0.71 8.43 28.42
CA GLN A 93 1.80 8.16 29.37
C GLN A 93 2.66 6.95 28.97
N VAL A 94 2.69 6.62 27.66
CA VAL A 94 3.49 5.51 27.11
C VAL A 94 4.68 6.07 26.34
N THR A 95 5.88 5.71 26.78
CA THR A 95 7.15 6.02 26.10
C THR A 95 7.99 4.78 25.78
N ASP A 96 7.74 3.67 26.46
CA ASP A 96 8.51 2.46 26.31
C ASP A 96 8.03 1.65 25.11
N ILE A 97 8.95 1.41 24.18
CA ILE A 97 8.73 0.64 22.95
C ILE A 97 8.62 -0.88 23.21
N TYR A 98 9.16 -1.36 24.33
CA TYR A 98 9.04 -2.77 24.74
C TYR A 98 7.74 -3.05 25.51
N SER A 99 7.01 -2.00 25.87
CA SER A 99 5.73 -2.10 26.55
C SER A 99 4.70 -2.86 25.70
N PRO A 100 3.79 -3.63 26.31
CA PRO A 100 2.61 -4.15 25.60
C PRO A 100 1.75 -3.01 25.02
N TYR A 101 1.93 -1.77 25.49
CA TYR A 101 1.23 -0.59 25.01
C TYR A 101 1.97 0.16 23.89
N ARG A 102 3.07 -0.37 23.32
CA ARG A 102 3.84 0.29 22.24
C ARG A 102 2.98 0.73 21.04
N PHE A 103 1.86 0.06 20.78
CA PHE A 103 0.90 0.43 19.74
C PHE A 103 0.36 1.86 19.90
N ARG A 104 0.46 2.44 21.11
CA ARG A 104 0.15 3.86 21.37
C ARG A 104 1.16 4.81 20.74
N ILE A 105 2.43 4.42 20.64
CA ILE A 105 3.45 5.18 19.89
C ILE A 105 3.13 5.13 18.39
N ILE A 106 2.79 3.94 17.87
CA ILE A 106 2.38 3.77 16.47
C ILE A 106 1.10 4.57 16.16
N SER A 107 0.12 4.54 17.05
CA SER A 107 -1.10 5.35 16.93
C SER A 107 -0.81 6.85 16.92
N SER A 108 0.16 7.30 17.71
CA SER A 108 0.61 8.70 17.72
C SER A 108 1.34 9.07 16.43
N LEU A 109 2.18 8.18 15.89
CA LEU A 109 2.82 8.36 14.59
C LEU A 109 1.78 8.54 13.47
N MET A 110 0.84 7.60 13.37
CA MET A 110 -0.29 7.69 12.44
C MET A 110 -1.07 9.01 12.62
N LYS A 111 -1.32 9.42 13.87
CA LYS A 111 -2.02 10.68 14.17
C LYS A 111 -1.23 11.92 13.71
N LEU A 112 0.09 11.94 13.82
CA LEU A 112 0.92 13.02 13.30
C LEU A 112 0.83 13.12 11.78
N MET A 113 0.95 11.99 11.08
CA MET A 113 0.84 11.92 9.62
C MET A 113 -0.53 12.39 9.14
N ILE A 114 -1.62 11.88 9.73
CA ILE A 114 -2.99 12.25 9.35
C ILE A 114 -3.26 13.74 9.60
N ARG A 115 -2.81 14.29 10.74
CA ARG A 115 -3.01 15.71 11.06
C ARG A 115 -2.30 16.62 10.07
N ASP A 116 -1.06 16.30 9.71
CA ASP A 116 -0.32 17.05 8.69
C ASP A 116 -1.00 16.96 7.32
N LEU A 117 -1.39 15.75 6.90
CA LEU A 117 -2.06 15.52 5.63
C LEU A 117 -3.33 16.37 5.50
N ILE A 118 -4.21 16.33 6.51
CA ILE A 118 -5.46 17.11 6.51
C ILE A 118 -5.14 18.60 6.43
N LYS A 119 -4.21 19.08 7.26
CA LYS A 119 -3.85 20.50 7.30
C LYS A 119 -3.28 20.99 5.98
N ASN A 120 -2.30 20.27 5.42
CA ASN A 120 -1.63 20.66 4.19
C ASN A 120 -2.58 20.57 2.98
N THR A 121 -3.40 19.52 2.90
CA THR A 121 -4.41 19.35 1.85
C THR A 121 -5.44 20.47 1.89
N ALA A 122 -5.96 20.82 3.07
CA ALA A 122 -6.89 21.94 3.22
C ALA A 122 -6.27 23.27 2.75
N GLN A 123 -5.01 23.53 3.10
CA GLN A 123 -4.29 24.72 2.63
C GLN A 123 -4.12 24.77 1.12
N ILE A 124 -3.83 23.64 0.47
CA ILE A 124 -3.73 23.56 -0.99
C ILE A 124 -5.07 23.89 -1.63
N ILE A 125 -6.16 23.29 -1.14
CA ILE A 125 -7.51 23.52 -1.66
C ILE A 125 -7.94 24.98 -1.50
N ASP A 126 -7.68 25.58 -0.33
CA ASP A 126 -8.01 26.98 -0.05
C ASP A 126 -7.26 27.96 -0.98
N VAL A 127 -6.02 27.65 -1.36
CA VAL A 127 -5.19 28.47 -2.27
C VAL A 127 -5.65 28.34 -3.72
N GLN A 128 -5.93 27.11 -4.17
CA GLN A 128 -6.31 26.84 -5.56
C GLN A 128 -7.75 27.24 -5.88
N LYS A 129 -8.63 27.35 -4.86
CA LYS A 129 -10.01 27.85 -4.98
C LYS A 129 -10.83 27.11 -6.05
N PHE A 130 -10.82 25.78 -5.99
CA PHE A 130 -11.65 24.95 -6.85
C PHE A 130 -13.13 25.33 -6.73
N ASP A 131 -13.81 25.50 -7.87
CA ASP A 131 -15.23 25.89 -7.95
C ASP A 131 -16.15 24.75 -8.42
N SER A 132 -15.54 23.65 -8.87
CA SER A 132 -16.21 22.51 -9.51
C SER A 132 -15.35 21.24 -9.41
N ILE A 133 -15.98 20.08 -9.51
CA ILE A 133 -15.30 18.79 -9.55
C ILE A 133 -14.42 18.69 -10.81
N GLU A 134 -14.89 19.23 -11.93
CA GLU A 134 -14.17 19.32 -13.20
C GLU A 134 -12.87 20.11 -13.04
N SER A 135 -12.87 21.18 -12.25
CA SER A 135 -11.66 21.96 -11.97
C SER A 135 -10.60 21.12 -11.25
N ILE A 136 -10.99 20.20 -10.36
CA ILE A 136 -10.08 19.27 -9.67
C ILE A 136 -9.49 18.28 -10.68
N TYR A 137 -10.32 17.66 -11.51
CA TYR A 137 -9.88 16.69 -12.51
C TYR A 137 -8.92 17.31 -13.55
N GLN A 138 -9.09 18.58 -13.91
CA GLN A 138 -8.23 19.26 -14.87
C GLN A 138 -6.83 19.60 -14.31
N HIS A 139 -6.62 19.52 -12.99
CA HIS A 139 -5.31 19.71 -12.36
C HIS A 139 -4.44 18.44 -12.45
N LYS A 140 -4.26 17.92 -13.67
CA LYS A 140 -3.61 16.63 -14.01
C LYS A 140 -2.19 16.43 -13.46
N ASN A 141 -1.50 17.48 -12.99
CA ASN A 141 -0.06 17.43 -12.68
C ASN A 141 0.30 17.82 -11.23
N GLU A 142 -0.66 18.12 -10.37
CA GLU A 142 -0.38 18.47 -8.97
C GLU A 142 -1.15 17.54 -8.02
N GLN A 143 -0.42 16.82 -7.16
CA GLN A 143 -1.02 15.98 -6.13
C GLN A 143 -1.60 16.87 -5.03
N LEU A 144 -2.92 17.08 -5.06
CA LEU A 144 -3.65 17.99 -4.17
C LEU A 144 -3.68 17.46 -2.74
N VAL A 145 -3.79 16.14 -2.60
CA VAL A 145 -3.73 15.47 -1.30
C VAL A 145 -2.30 15.06 -1.07
N SER A 146 -1.60 15.72 -0.13
CA SER A 146 -0.20 15.40 0.13
C SER A 146 0.29 15.88 1.48
N PHE A 147 1.38 15.27 1.97
CA PHE A 147 2.09 15.76 3.15
C PHE A 147 2.76 17.12 2.88
N SER A 148 2.86 17.93 3.93
CA SER A 148 3.70 19.11 3.89
C SER A 148 5.16 18.74 3.61
N ALA A 149 5.95 19.66 3.05
CA ALA A 149 7.36 19.40 2.75
C ALA A 149 8.16 18.89 3.99
N PRO A 150 7.99 19.47 5.19
CA PRO A 150 8.65 18.95 6.40
C PRO A 150 8.23 17.52 6.76
N MET A 151 6.93 17.21 6.73
CA MET A 151 6.45 15.86 7.04
C MET A 151 6.92 14.85 5.99
N ARG A 152 6.91 15.22 4.71
CA ARG A 152 7.42 14.36 3.63
C ARG A 152 8.89 14.01 3.82
N ALA A 153 9.71 14.97 4.23
CA ALA A 153 11.12 14.71 4.54
C ALA A 153 11.28 13.70 5.68
N LYS A 154 10.49 13.87 6.75
CA LYS A 154 10.43 12.95 7.89
C LYS A 154 9.98 11.54 7.52
N VAL A 155 8.89 11.41 6.77
CA VAL A 155 8.36 10.13 6.27
C VAL A 155 9.37 9.44 5.37
N ASN A 156 10.09 10.18 4.52
CA ASN A 156 11.13 9.61 3.67
C ASN A 156 12.33 9.07 4.46
N GLN A 157 12.74 9.73 5.56
CA GLN A 157 13.77 9.20 6.46
C GLN A 157 13.29 7.90 7.13
N LEU A 158 12.04 7.86 7.57
CA LEU A 158 11.42 6.67 8.15
C LEU A 158 11.37 5.50 7.15
N ARG A 159 10.95 5.75 5.92
CA ARG A 159 11.01 4.76 4.82
C ARG A 159 12.41 4.23 4.60
N LYS A 160 13.40 5.13 4.54
CA LYS A 160 14.79 4.73 4.33
C LYS A 160 15.27 3.81 5.44
N SER A 161 14.91 4.10 6.70
CA SER A 161 15.23 3.22 7.82
C SER A 161 14.54 1.86 7.71
N LEU A 162 13.24 1.81 7.37
CA LEU A 162 12.52 0.54 7.17
C LEU A 162 13.10 -0.28 6.02
N TYR A 163 13.45 0.37 4.91
CA TYR A 163 14.07 -0.33 3.79
C TYR A 163 15.37 -1.01 4.20
N GLN A 164 16.26 -0.27 4.87
CA GLN A 164 17.56 -0.79 5.27
C GLN A 164 17.47 -1.85 6.36
N ASN A 165 16.54 -1.70 7.31
CA ASN A 165 16.54 -2.47 8.55
C ASN A 165 15.41 -3.50 8.68
N PHE A 166 14.43 -3.49 7.78
CA PHE A 166 13.29 -4.39 7.78
C PHE A 166 13.14 -5.11 6.44
N TYR A 167 12.93 -4.40 5.32
CA TYR A 167 12.66 -5.05 4.02
C TYR A 167 13.87 -5.82 3.46
N LEU A 168 15.10 -5.42 3.76
CA LEU A 168 16.32 -6.15 3.37
C LEU A 168 16.67 -7.32 4.29
N SER A 169 15.88 -7.58 5.34
CA SER A 169 16.13 -8.70 6.26
C SER A 169 15.90 -10.04 5.56
N PRO A 170 16.74 -11.08 5.80
CA PRO A 170 16.50 -12.43 5.29
C PRO A 170 15.12 -12.97 5.68
N ILE A 171 14.61 -12.62 6.87
CA ILE A 171 13.28 -13.04 7.34
C ILE A 171 12.16 -12.54 6.42
N ILE A 172 12.35 -11.39 5.77
CA ILE A 172 11.38 -10.84 4.80
C ILE A 172 11.69 -11.30 3.38
N GLN A 173 12.98 -11.36 3.00
CA GLN A 173 13.37 -11.70 1.64
C GLN A 173 13.20 -13.18 1.29
N GLU A 174 13.46 -14.10 2.22
CA GLU A 174 13.37 -15.54 1.94
C GLU A 174 11.93 -15.97 1.58
N PRO A 175 10.87 -15.61 2.34
CA PRO A 175 9.50 -15.91 1.93
C PRO A 175 9.12 -15.26 0.60
N ALA A 176 9.59 -14.04 0.33
CA ALA A 176 9.32 -13.35 -0.95
C ALA A 176 9.96 -14.10 -2.14
N GLN A 177 11.19 -14.59 -2.00
CA GLN A 177 11.87 -15.40 -3.01
C GLN A 177 11.16 -16.75 -3.22
N GLN A 178 10.70 -17.39 -2.14
CA GLN A 178 9.91 -18.62 -2.23
C GLN A 178 8.61 -18.39 -2.98
N GLY A 179 7.88 -17.30 -2.66
CA GLY A 179 6.67 -16.89 -3.39
C GLY A 179 6.93 -16.69 -4.88
N GLN A 180 8.00 -15.96 -5.23
CA GLN A 180 8.39 -15.77 -6.63
C GLN A 180 8.65 -17.10 -7.36
N GLN A 181 9.32 -18.04 -6.69
CA GLN A 181 9.60 -19.36 -7.25
C GLN A 181 8.31 -20.18 -7.44
N ILE A 182 7.39 -20.16 -6.47
CA ILE A 182 6.08 -20.82 -6.58
C ILE A 182 5.33 -20.31 -7.80
N ILE A 183 5.22 -18.98 -7.96
CA ILE A 183 4.52 -18.37 -9.10
C ILE A 183 5.16 -18.77 -10.43
N LYS A 184 6.50 -18.76 -10.50
CA LYS A 184 7.25 -19.13 -11.71
C LYS A 184 7.02 -20.60 -12.10
N GLU A 185 7.08 -21.51 -11.13
CA GLU A 185 6.89 -22.94 -11.37
C GLU A 185 5.45 -23.26 -11.77
N LEU A 186 4.45 -22.69 -11.08
CA LEU A 186 3.05 -22.86 -11.44
C LEU A 186 2.76 -22.33 -12.84
N PHE A 187 3.26 -21.13 -13.18
CA PHE A 187 3.07 -20.56 -14.51
C PHE A 187 3.67 -21.46 -15.60
N ALA A 188 4.90 -21.95 -15.40
CA ALA A 188 5.54 -22.87 -16.33
C ALA A 188 4.78 -24.20 -16.47
N TYR A 189 4.26 -24.73 -15.36
CA TYR A 189 3.46 -25.95 -15.34
C TYR A 189 2.17 -25.80 -16.15
N TYR A 190 1.35 -24.78 -15.86
CA TYR A 190 0.08 -24.59 -16.56
C TYR A 190 0.30 -24.28 -18.04
N LEU A 191 1.34 -23.52 -18.39
CA LEU A 191 1.71 -23.24 -19.77
C LEU A 191 2.07 -24.52 -20.56
N ALA A 192 2.65 -25.51 -19.89
CA ALA A 192 3.05 -26.78 -20.51
C ALA A 192 1.94 -27.85 -20.50
N LYS A 193 0.94 -27.74 -19.63
CA LYS A 193 -0.05 -28.81 -19.35
C LYS A 193 -1.48 -28.47 -19.76
N THR A 194 -1.74 -27.24 -20.17
CA THR A 194 -3.08 -26.77 -20.54
C THR A 194 -3.05 -26.07 -21.89
N ASP A 195 -4.19 -26.04 -22.57
CA ASP A 195 -4.37 -25.22 -23.78
C ASP A 195 -4.75 -23.75 -23.43
N GLN A 196 -4.60 -23.35 -22.16
CA GLN A 196 -4.91 -21.99 -21.72
C GLN A 196 -3.87 -21.01 -22.26
N THR A 197 -4.33 -19.80 -22.57
CA THR A 197 -3.47 -18.71 -22.99
C THR A 197 -2.70 -18.12 -21.80
N PRO A 198 -1.53 -17.47 -22.01
CA PRO A 198 -0.78 -16.83 -20.94
C PRO A 198 -1.60 -15.86 -20.06
N PRO A 199 -2.52 -15.03 -20.58
CA PRO A 199 -3.39 -14.19 -19.75
C PRO A 199 -4.33 -14.99 -18.85
N GLN A 200 -4.93 -16.08 -19.35
CA GLN A 200 -5.81 -16.93 -18.53
C GLN A 200 -5.04 -17.61 -17.39
N ILE A 201 -3.82 -18.07 -17.67
CA ILE A 201 -2.93 -18.67 -16.66
C ILE A 201 -2.54 -17.62 -15.61
N ARG A 202 -2.19 -16.40 -16.05
CA ARG A 202 -1.90 -15.28 -15.15
C ARG A 202 -3.07 -14.99 -14.23
N ASP A 203 -4.28 -14.85 -14.78
CA ASP A 203 -5.47 -14.49 -14.01
C ASP A 203 -5.84 -15.60 -13.02
N TYR A 204 -5.71 -16.87 -13.42
CA TYR A 204 -5.91 -18.02 -12.55
C TYR A 204 -4.91 -18.05 -11.39
N ILE A 205 -3.63 -17.87 -11.66
CA ILE A 205 -2.58 -17.85 -10.62
C ILE A 205 -2.74 -16.63 -9.70
N ALA A 206 -3.03 -15.46 -10.25
CA ALA A 206 -3.23 -14.23 -9.46
C ALA A 206 -4.47 -14.30 -8.55
N GLY A 207 -5.46 -15.12 -8.90
CA GLY A 207 -6.64 -15.40 -8.06
C GLY A 207 -6.42 -16.44 -6.96
N MET A 208 -5.24 -17.07 -6.89
CA MET A 208 -4.95 -18.07 -5.85
C MET A 208 -4.63 -17.41 -4.51
N THR A 209 -5.06 -18.06 -3.42
CA THR A 209 -4.50 -17.76 -2.10
C THR A 209 -3.12 -18.41 -1.94
N ASP A 210 -2.27 -17.86 -1.07
CA ASP A 210 -0.91 -18.38 -0.81
C ASP A 210 -0.89 -19.87 -0.48
N SER A 211 -1.82 -20.32 0.38
CA SER A 211 -1.92 -21.72 0.80
C SER A 211 -2.37 -22.64 -0.35
N PHE A 212 -3.24 -22.15 -1.22
CA PHE A 212 -3.68 -22.88 -2.39
C PHE A 212 -2.56 -23.02 -3.42
N ALA A 213 -1.86 -21.92 -3.73
CA ALA A 213 -0.72 -21.92 -4.65
C ALA A 213 0.39 -22.87 -4.18
N ALA A 214 0.75 -22.82 -2.89
CA ALA A 214 1.72 -23.75 -2.31
C ALA A 214 1.27 -25.22 -2.40
N GLY A 215 -0.02 -25.48 -2.15
CA GLY A 215 -0.60 -26.82 -2.27
C GLY A 215 -0.59 -27.36 -3.70
N CYS A 216 -0.92 -26.51 -4.69
CA CYS A 216 -0.81 -26.86 -6.10
C CYS A 216 0.62 -27.23 -6.47
N LEU A 217 1.62 -26.45 -6.03
CA LEU A 217 3.01 -26.73 -6.37
C LEU A 217 3.45 -28.12 -5.90
N MET A 218 3.09 -28.51 -4.67
CA MET A 218 3.39 -29.84 -4.12
C MET A 218 2.78 -30.99 -4.94
N GLN A 219 1.63 -30.76 -5.59
CA GLN A 219 0.99 -31.75 -6.45
C GLN A 219 1.62 -31.82 -7.85
N THR A 220 2.18 -30.71 -8.34
CA THR A 220 2.82 -30.63 -9.66
C THR A 220 4.24 -31.23 -9.70
N ASN A 221 4.93 -31.27 -8.57
CA ASN A 221 6.24 -31.92 -8.38
C ASN A 221 6.17 -32.94 -7.22
N PRO A 222 5.57 -34.12 -7.40
CA PRO A 222 5.65 -35.17 -6.40
C PRO A 222 7.10 -35.64 -6.31
N LEU A 223 7.72 -35.43 -5.14
CA LEU A 223 9.03 -36.00 -4.76
C LEU A 223 9.08 -37.52 -5.02
#